data_AF-A0A975F2J9-F1
#
_entry.id   AF-A0A975F2J9-F1
#
_cell.length_a   1.000
_cell.length_b   1.000
_cell.length_c   1.000
_cell.angle_alpha   90.00
_cell.angle_beta   90.00
_cell.angle_gamma   90.00
#
_symmetry.space_group_name_H-M   'P 1'
#
loop_
_entity.id
_entity.type
_entity.pdbx_description
1 polymer ?
#
loop_
_entity_poly.entity_id
_entity_poly.type
_entity_poly.pdbx_seq_one_letter_code
_entity_poly.pdbx_strand_id
1 'polypeptide(L)'
;MKKRKVVVLFAIIISLVGFISCSDPSSSEDNTIYKVEVGAVSNSTYNTAINKISNWSEVNYMNIASLRLYLFNNTISDYGSQTGITLSEIREFLLSHGFSNYKTNIQIENLKTVGNNIIFFYHAYDSNKTIWMYITK
;
A
#
# COMPACT_ATOMS: atom_id res chain seq x y z
N MET A 1 -25.29 -2.02 18.47
CA MET A 1 -25.98 -2.53 17.26
C MET A 1 -25.05 -2.42 16.06
N LYS A 2 -24.88 -3.53 15.34
CA LYS A 2 -24.08 -3.64 14.11
C LYS A 2 -24.55 -2.65 13.04
N LYS A 3 -23.60 -2.01 12.36
CA LYS A 3 -23.67 -1.80 10.90
C LYS A 3 -22.34 -2.24 10.30
N ARG A 4 -22.21 -3.54 10.04
CA ARG A 4 -21.23 -4.07 9.09
C ARG A 4 -21.58 -3.45 7.74
N LYS A 5 -20.74 -2.55 7.22
CA LYS A 5 -20.78 -2.16 5.82
C LYS A 5 -19.78 -3.03 5.09
N VAL A 6 -20.30 -4.03 4.39
CA VAL A 6 -19.59 -4.75 3.33
C VAL A 6 -19.50 -3.78 2.15
N VAL A 7 -18.29 -3.48 1.68
CA VAL A 7 -18.04 -2.79 0.40
C VAL A 7 -16.89 -3.56 -0.26
N VAL A 8 -17.23 -4.58 -1.05
CA VAL A 8 -17.13 -4.64 -2.54
C VAL A 8 -15.66 -4.67 -3.00
N LEU A 9 -15.07 -5.85 -3.15
CA LEU A 9 -14.99 -6.65 -4.40
C LEU A 9 -14.06 -6.00 -5.45
N PHE A 10 -12.76 -6.34 -5.43
CA PHE A 10 -11.88 -6.19 -6.60
C PHE A 10 -12.27 -7.28 -7.62
N ALA A 11 -13.34 -7.05 -8.36
CA ALA A 11 -13.62 -7.79 -9.59
C ALA A 11 -13.03 -6.98 -10.75
N ILE A 12 -11.76 -7.24 -11.07
CA ILE A 12 -11.18 -6.76 -12.33
C ILE A 12 -11.62 -7.72 -13.42
N ILE A 13 -12.55 -7.23 -14.24
CA ILE A 13 -13.03 -7.86 -15.46
C ILE A 13 -11.84 -7.94 -16.44
N ILE A 14 -11.41 -9.15 -16.77
CA ILE A 14 -10.42 -9.41 -17.83
C ILE A 14 -11.11 -9.19 -19.17
N SER A 15 -11.09 -7.94 -19.65
CA SER A 15 -11.40 -7.63 -21.04
C SER A 15 -10.12 -7.78 -21.85
N LEU A 16 -9.91 -8.96 -22.44
CA LEU A 16 -8.96 -9.18 -23.51
C LEU A 16 -9.27 -8.23 -24.68
N VAL A 17 -8.45 -7.20 -24.87
CA VAL A 17 -8.30 -6.54 -26.17
C VAL A 17 -6.83 -6.27 -26.38
N GLY A 18 -6.27 -6.91 -27.42
CA GLY A 18 -4.86 -6.91 -27.71
C GLY A 18 -4.32 -5.55 -28.14
N PHE A 19 -3.12 -5.25 -27.65
CA PHE A 19 -2.20 -4.36 -28.33
C PHE A 19 -0.90 -5.14 -28.58
N ILE A 20 -0.65 -5.39 -29.85
CA ILE A 20 0.66 -5.75 -30.38
C ILE A 20 1.51 -4.49 -30.25
N SER A 21 2.58 -4.54 -29.46
CA SER A 21 3.70 -3.62 -29.64
C SER A 21 5.00 -4.31 -29.20
N CYS A 22 6.01 -4.20 -30.07
CA CYS A 22 7.30 -4.87 -30.02
C CYS A 22 8.09 -4.58 -28.74
N SER A 23 8.47 -5.68 -28.07
CA SER A 23 9.77 -6.04 -27.52
C SER A 23 10.72 -4.95 -27.01
N ASP A 24 10.80 -4.85 -25.68
CA ASP A 24 12.06 -4.63 -24.97
C ASP A 24 12.38 -5.90 -24.14
N PRO A 25 13.66 -6.24 -23.93
CA PRO A 25 14.06 -7.51 -23.35
C PRO A 25 13.47 -7.64 -21.94
N SER A 26 12.83 -8.78 -21.71
CA SER A 26 12.21 -9.18 -20.46
C SER A 26 13.13 -8.87 -19.26
N SER A 27 12.91 -7.74 -18.59
CA SER A 27 13.17 -7.69 -17.16
C SER A 27 12.28 -8.77 -16.59
N SER A 28 12.86 -9.87 -16.08
CA SER A 28 12.09 -10.92 -15.43
C SER A 28 11.12 -10.24 -14.48
N GLU A 29 9.81 -10.34 -14.75
CA GLU A 29 8.83 -9.85 -13.81
C GLU A 29 9.17 -10.48 -12.47
N ASP A 30 9.36 -9.64 -11.46
CA ASP A 30 9.71 -10.08 -10.13
C ASP A 30 8.53 -10.94 -9.64
N ASN A 31 8.69 -12.27 -9.74
CA ASN A 31 7.70 -13.27 -9.32
C ASN A 31 7.50 -13.28 -7.80
N THR A 32 8.15 -12.36 -7.07
CA THR A 32 7.88 -12.14 -5.65
C THR A 32 6.41 -11.76 -5.48
N ILE A 33 5.69 -12.61 -4.76
CA ILE A 33 4.36 -12.33 -4.27
C ILE A 33 4.44 -11.71 -2.88
N TYR A 34 3.53 -10.79 -2.61
CA TYR A 34 3.48 -10.04 -1.37
C TYR A 34 2.18 -10.32 -0.63
N LYS A 35 2.25 -10.17 0.70
CA LYS A 35 1.09 -9.91 1.54
C LYS A 35 0.95 -8.40 1.71
N VAL A 36 -0.23 -7.88 1.42
CA VAL A 36 -0.58 -6.48 1.54
C VAL A 36 -1.70 -6.32 2.55
N GLU A 37 -1.56 -5.35 3.43
CA GLU A 37 -2.61 -4.85 4.31
C GLU A 37 -2.81 -3.37 4.04
N VAL A 38 -4.06 -2.92 3.97
CA VAL A 38 -4.42 -1.52 3.74
C VAL A 38 -5.48 -1.09 4.72
N GLY A 39 -5.56 0.20 4.97
CA GLY A 39 -6.66 0.81 5.71
C GLY A 39 -6.62 2.33 5.63
N ALA A 40 -7.77 2.97 5.81
CA ALA A 40 -7.86 4.41 5.97
C ALA A 40 -7.86 4.78 7.45
N VAL A 41 -7.07 5.79 7.82
CA VAL A 41 -7.02 6.41 9.15
C VAL A 41 -7.32 7.90 9.04
N SER A 42 -7.63 8.56 10.16
CA SER A 42 -7.75 10.01 10.17
C SER A 42 -6.41 10.70 9.90
N ASN A 43 -6.43 11.93 9.37
CA ASN A 43 -5.21 12.72 9.15
C ASN A 43 -4.41 12.94 10.47
N SER A 44 -5.07 13.04 11.62
CA SER A 44 -4.37 13.20 12.92
C SER A 44 -3.67 11.92 13.36
N THR A 45 -4.31 10.75 13.18
CA THR A 45 -3.67 9.44 13.36
C THR A 45 -2.46 9.30 12.45
N TYR A 46 -2.61 9.68 11.18
CA TYR A 46 -1.52 9.65 10.21
C TYR A 46 -0.34 10.53 10.65
N ASN A 47 -0.58 11.79 11.03
CA ASN A 47 0.47 12.69 11.48
C ASN A 47 1.18 12.16 12.74
N THR A 48 0.42 11.51 13.64
CA THR A 48 1.00 10.84 14.81
C THR A 48 1.90 9.67 14.41
N ALA A 49 1.50 8.89 13.40
CA ALA A 49 2.30 7.81 12.85
C ALA A 49 3.60 8.32 12.22
N ILE A 50 3.54 9.39 11.43
CA ILE A 50 4.74 10.03 10.84
C ILE A 50 5.68 10.56 11.93
N ASN A 51 5.15 11.21 12.96
CA ASN A 51 5.95 11.69 14.09
C ASN A 51 6.60 10.55 14.89
N LYS A 52 5.97 9.36 14.95
CA LYS A 52 6.62 8.18 15.56
C LYS A 52 7.85 7.77 14.76
N ILE A 53 7.75 7.75 13.43
CA ILE A 53 8.86 7.38 12.53
C ILE A 53 10.02 8.38 12.64
N SER A 54 9.73 9.69 12.69
CA SER A 54 10.79 10.71 12.78
C SER A 54 11.62 10.61 14.07
N ASN A 55 11.09 9.94 15.09
CA ASN A 55 11.77 9.71 16.37
C ASN A 55 12.50 8.36 16.43
N TRP A 56 12.49 7.56 15.36
CA TRP A 56 13.21 6.31 15.32
C TRP A 56 14.70 6.55 15.07
N SER A 57 15.54 5.99 15.93
CA SER A 57 16.99 5.93 15.72
C SER A 57 17.35 5.00 14.54
N GLU A 58 16.51 4.00 14.28
CA GLU A 58 16.65 3.05 13.19
C GLU A 58 15.28 2.44 12.79
N VAL A 59 15.19 2.00 11.53
CA VAL A 59 14.04 1.26 11.01
C VAL A 59 14.27 -0.22 11.24
N ASN A 60 13.55 -0.82 12.20
CA ASN A 60 13.65 -2.25 12.53
C ASN A 60 12.26 -2.89 12.63
N TYR A 61 12.24 -4.23 12.68
CA TYR A 61 11.00 -5.02 12.71
C TYR A 61 10.06 -4.62 13.86
N MET A 62 10.61 -4.39 15.07
CA MET A 62 9.80 -4.06 16.24
C MET A 62 9.11 -2.70 16.10
N ASN A 63 9.84 -1.71 15.57
CA ASN A 63 9.32 -0.38 15.27
C ASN A 63 8.21 -0.45 14.21
N ILE A 64 8.44 -1.20 13.13
CA ILE A 64 7.46 -1.42 12.07
C ILE A 64 6.22 -2.15 12.59
N ALA A 65 6.38 -3.24 13.36
CA ALA A 65 5.27 -4.01 13.91
C ALA A 65 4.40 -3.17 14.86
N SER A 66 5.04 -2.36 15.72
CA SER A 66 4.35 -1.43 16.63
C SER A 66 3.56 -0.37 15.86
N LEU A 67 4.15 0.21 14.81
CA LEU A 67 3.48 1.20 13.96
C LEU A 67 2.31 0.60 13.18
N ARG A 68 2.48 -0.60 12.62
CA ARG A 68 1.40 -1.34 11.95
C ARG A 68 0.24 -1.59 12.91
N LEU A 69 0.51 -2.09 14.12
CA LEU A 69 -0.53 -2.35 15.11
C LEU A 69 -1.27 -1.08 15.50
N TYR A 70 -0.54 0.04 15.68
CA TYR A 70 -1.14 1.34 15.93
C TYR A 70 -2.10 1.77 14.80
N LEU A 71 -1.68 1.66 13.54
CA LEU A 71 -2.50 2.02 12.39
C LEU A 71 -3.72 1.10 12.23
N PHE A 72 -3.53 -0.20 12.38
CA PHE A 72 -4.61 -1.18 12.34
C PHE A 72 -5.69 -0.87 13.39
N ASN A 73 -5.29 -0.63 14.64
CA ASN A 73 -6.23 -0.33 15.72
C ASN A 73 -6.97 1.01 15.54
N ASN A 74 -6.42 1.93 14.75
CA ASN A 74 -7.02 3.23 14.46
C ASN A 74 -7.65 3.29 13.05
N THR A 75 -7.73 2.17 12.34
CA THR A 75 -8.32 2.13 11.00
C THR A 75 -9.83 2.34 11.08
N ILE A 76 -10.33 3.31 10.31
CA ILE A 76 -11.74 3.74 10.35
C ILE A 76 -12.55 3.24 9.14
N SER A 77 -11.90 2.95 8.02
CA SER A 77 -12.53 2.38 6.82
C SER A 77 -11.51 1.65 5.95
N ASP A 78 -12.02 0.97 4.91
CA ASP A 78 -11.23 0.44 3.80
C ASP A 78 -10.13 -0.54 4.21
N TYR A 79 -10.35 -1.23 5.34
CA TYR A 79 -9.45 -2.29 5.78
C TYR A 79 -9.51 -3.47 4.82
N GLY A 80 -8.35 -3.87 4.30
CA GLY A 80 -8.18 -5.04 3.46
C GLY A 80 -6.87 -5.75 3.78
N SER A 81 -6.86 -7.07 3.65
CA SER A 81 -5.64 -7.87 3.70
C SER A 81 -5.70 -8.95 2.62
N GLN A 82 -4.65 -9.01 1.80
CA GLN A 82 -4.57 -9.96 0.68
C GLN A 82 -3.16 -10.50 0.56
N THR A 83 -3.05 -11.76 0.16
CA THR A 83 -1.80 -12.45 -0.16
C THR A 83 -1.76 -12.78 -1.64
N GLY A 84 -0.57 -12.94 -2.21
CA GLY A 84 -0.43 -13.25 -3.64
C GLY A 84 -0.45 -12.00 -4.53
N ILE A 85 -0.19 -10.82 -3.96
CA ILE A 85 -0.17 -9.56 -4.69
C ILE A 85 1.19 -9.36 -5.35
N THR A 86 1.21 -9.00 -6.63
CA THR A 86 2.42 -8.68 -7.39
C THR A 86 2.86 -7.22 -7.21
N LEU A 87 4.11 -6.90 -7.55
CA LEU A 87 4.57 -5.50 -7.61
C LEU A 87 3.75 -4.66 -8.59
N SER A 88 3.27 -5.25 -9.69
CA SER A 88 2.45 -4.54 -10.68
C SER A 88 1.12 -4.12 -10.07
N GLU A 89 0.45 -5.01 -9.35
CA GLU A 89 -0.80 -4.69 -8.65
C GLU A 89 -0.59 -3.63 -7.56
N ILE A 90 0.52 -3.68 -6.82
CA ILE A 90 0.87 -2.61 -5.88
C ILE A 90 1.05 -1.29 -6.64
N ARG A 91 1.79 -1.28 -7.75
CA ARG A 91 2.00 -0.08 -8.58
C ARG A 91 0.69 0.52 -9.06
N GLU A 92 -0.21 -0.30 -9.60
CA GLU A 92 -1.54 0.13 -10.06
C GLU A 92 -2.39 0.68 -8.91
N PHE A 93 -2.33 0.06 -7.73
CA PHE A 93 -2.96 0.59 -6.52
C PHE A 93 -2.43 1.99 -6.18
N LEU A 94 -1.11 2.19 -6.18
CA LEU A 94 -0.51 3.50 -5.88
C LEU A 94 -0.97 4.58 -6.86
N LEU A 95 -0.96 4.28 -8.16
CA LEU A 95 -1.35 5.20 -9.22
C LEU A 95 -2.84 5.56 -9.13
N SER A 96 -3.70 4.58 -8.90
CA SER A 96 -5.15 4.81 -8.75
C SER A 96 -5.50 5.68 -7.53
N HIS A 97 -4.60 5.76 -6.54
CA HIS A 97 -4.73 6.61 -5.35
C HIS A 97 -3.94 7.93 -5.45
N GLY A 98 -3.65 8.37 -6.68
CA GLY A 98 -3.16 9.73 -6.96
C GLY A 98 -1.65 9.90 -6.85
N PHE A 99 -0.87 8.82 -6.72
CA PHE A 99 0.58 8.92 -6.84
C PHE A 99 0.98 9.21 -8.29
N SER A 100 1.96 10.08 -8.47
CA SER A 100 2.61 10.23 -9.78
C SER A 100 3.49 9.02 -10.06
N ASN A 101 3.71 8.71 -11.35
CA ASN A 101 4.64 7.65 -11.76
C ASN A 101 6.00 7.73 -11.06
N TYR A 102 6.54 8.94 -10.89
CA TYR A 102 7.80 9.15 -10.17
C TYR A 102 7.73 8.71 -8.70
N LYS A 103 6.71 9.18 -7.96
CA LYS A 103 6.52 8.79 -6.55
C LYS A 103 6.27 7.29 -6.41
N THR A 104 5.45 6.72 -7.30
CA THR A 104 5.17 5.29 -7.35
C THR A 104 6.46 4.48 -7.54
N ASN A 105 7.31 4.87 -8.50
CA ASN A 105 8.59 4.20 -8.74
C ASN A 105 9.48 4.20 -7.50
N ILE A 106 9.60 5.33 -6.80
CA ILE A 106 10.38 5.42 -5.55
C ILE A 106 9.86 4.43 -4.51
N GLN A 107 8.54 4.35 -4.32
CA GLN A 107 7.96 3.42 -3.34
C GLN A 107 8.22 1.95 -3.71
N ILE A 108 8.11 1.61 -5.00
CA ILE A 108 8.38 0.26 -5.49
C ILE A 108 9.86 -0.11 -5.32
N GLU A 109 10.80 0.78 -5.65
CA GLU A 109 12.23 0.52 -5.47
C GLU A 109 12.61 0.39 -3.99
N ASN A 110 12.01 1.21 -3.11
CA ASN A 110 12.18 1.07 -1.66
C ASN A 110 11.63 -0.28 -1.15
N LEU A 111 10.52 -0.75 -1.70
CA LEU A 111 9.93 -2.04 -1.35
C LEU A 111 10.85 -3.22 -1.75
N LYS A 112 11.46 -3.15 -2.94
CA LYS A 112 12.40 -4.18 -3.43
C LYS A 112 13.64 -4.29 -2.55
N THR A 113 14.18 -3.15 -2.12
CA THR A 113 15.49 -3.04 -1.44
C THR A 113 15.42 -3.34 0.06
N VAL A 114 14.38 -2.85 0.76
CA VAL A 114 14.38 -2.85 2.23
C VAL A 114 13.63 -4.06 2.82
N GLY A 115 12.59 -4.56 2.15
CA GLY A 115 11.77 -5.69 2.64
C GLY A 115 10.94 -5.34 3.88
N ASN A 116 9.63 -5.59 3.82
CA ASN A 116 8.65 -5.38 4.90
C ASN A 116 8.50 -3.91 5.35
N ASN A 117 7.77 -3.09 4.58
CA ASN A 117 7.59 -1.67 4.89
C ASN A 117 6.12 -1.24 5.06
N ILE A 118 5.92 -0.20 5.88
CA ILE A 118 4.68 0.57 5.93
C ILE A 118 4.82 1.75 4.96
N ILE A 119 3.95 1.80 3.96
CA ILE A 119 3.83 2.90 3.01
C ILE A 119 2.67 3.79 3.44
N PHE A 120 2.94 5.08 3.49
CA PHE A 120 2.02 6.13 3.88
C PHE A 120 1.64 6.96 2.66
N PHE A 121 0.34 7.09 2.39
CA PHE A 121 -0.12 7.85 1.23
C PHE A 121 -0.44 9.28 1.62
N TYR A 122 0.54 10.19 1.54
CA TYR A 122 0.26 11.62 1.74
C TYR A 122 -0.75 12.20 0.73
N HIS A 123 -1.13 11.44 -0.31
CA HIS A 123 -2.33 11.74 -1.09
C HIS A 123 -3.55 11.26 -0.33
N ALA A 124 -4.14 12.21 0.39
CA ALA A 124 -5.48 12.19 0.98
C ALA A 124 -6.44 11.27 0.21
N TYR A 125 -6.91 10.21 0.86
CA TYR A 125 -8.03 9.40 0.34
C TYR A 125 -9.28 10.27 0.21
N ASP A 126 -9.45 11.17 1.19
CA ASP A 126 -10.34 12.33 1.16
C ASP A 126 -9.74 13.44 2.04
N SER A 127 -10.37 14.61 2.15
CA SER A 127 -9.82 15.77 2.89
C SER A 127 -9.47 15.49 4.36
N ASN A 128 -10.01 14.42 4.95
CA ASN A 128 -9.90 14.09 6.37
C ASN A 128 -9.23 12.74 6.64
N LYS A 129 -8.90 11.97 5.59
CA LYS A 129 -8.38 10.63 5.72
C LYS A 129 -7.14 10.39 4.87
N THR A 130 -6.29 9.54 5.41
CA THR A 130 -5.12 9.02 4.72
C THR A 130 -5.14 7.50 4.72
N ILE A 131 -4.80 6.88 3.58
CA ILE A 131 -4.55 5.44 3.53
C ILE A 131 -3.13 5.15 4.05
N TRP A 132 -3.02 4.08 4.83
CA TRP A 132 -1.77 3.38 5.10
C TRP A 132 -1.79 2.03 4.40
N MET A 133 -0.61 1.55 4.03
CA MET A 133 -0.39 0.23 3.49
C MET A 133 0.79 -0.42 4.19
N TYR A 134 0.69 -1.70 4.50
CA TYR A 134 1.78 -2.52 4.98
C TYR A 134 2.00 -3.67 4.01
N ILE A 135 3.23 -3.80 3.51
CA ILE A 135 3.58 -4.80 2.50
C ILE A 135 4.67 -5.68 3.07
N THR A 136 4.47 -6.99 3.04
CA THR A 136 5.49 -7.98 3.37
C THR A 136 5.69 -8.97 2.24
N LYS A 137 6.91 -9.51 2.15
CA LYS A 137 7.13 -10.74 1.39
C LYS A 137 6.53 -11.93 2.15
#